data_AF-A0A5P9H1R9-F1
#
_entry.id   AF-A0A5P9H1R9-F1
#
_cell.length_a   1.000
_cell.length_b   1.000
_cell.length_c   1.000
_cell.angle_alpha   90.00
_cell.angle_beta   90.00
_cell.angle_gamma   90.00
#
_symmetry.space_group_name_H-M   'P 1'
#
loop_
_entity.id
_entity.type
_entity.pdbx_description
1 polymer ?
#
loop_
_entity_poly.entity_id
_entity_poly.type
_entity_poly.pdbx_seq_one_letter_code
_entity_poly.pdbx_strand_id
1 'polypeptide(L)'
;MFVVAQYLAVMELTYPINLVGFESDVERGDVVTRDGEYLGVWTFIKDEDNETGVIHFVADGESEPIFTENIPFLSSGMRTGMAMSDLCRAIRDWHET
;
A
#
# COMPACT_ATOMS: atom_id res chain seq x y z
N MET A 1 43.69 17.81 -0.34
CA MET A 1 42.64 17.79 -1.38
C MET A 1 41.75 16.59 -1.05
N PHE A 2 40.67 16.80 -0.30
CA PHE A 2 39.73 15.74 0.05
C PHE A 2 38.52 15.91 -0.87
N VAL A 3 38.37 15.01 -1.83
CA VAL A 3 37.15 14.90 -2.63
C VAL A 3 36.12 14.23 -1.72
N VAL A 4 35.20 15.02 -1.19
CA VAL A 4 33.99 14.51 -0.55
C VAL A 4 33.14 13.95 -1.68
N ALA A 5 33.16 12.63 -1.85
CA ALA A 5 32.19 11.96 -2.68
C ALA A 5 30.82 12.13 -2.01
N GLN A 6 30.09 13.17 -2.41
CA GLN A 6 28.67 13.25 -2.16
C GLN A 6 28.05 12.08 -2.91
N TYR A 7 27.83 10.98 -2.19
CA TYR A 7 26.90 9.94 -2.56
C TYR A 7 25.52 10.60 -2.56
N LEU A 8 25.20 11.31 -3.63
CA LEU A 8 23.81 11.42 -4.06
C LEU A 8 23.45 9.99 -4.41
N ALA A 9 22.95 9.23 -3.42
CA ALA A 9 22.08 8.12 -3.71
C ALA A 9 20.99 8.73 -4.59
N VAL A 10 21.13 8.54 -5.90
CA VAL A 10 20.03 8.70 -6.83
C VAL A 10 18.98 7.79 -6.22
N MET A 11 17.93 8.36 -5.64
CA MET A 11 16.80 7.60 -5.11
C MET A 11 16.30 6.79 -6.30
N GLU A 12 16.71 5.52 -6.40
CA GLU A 12 16.08 4.56 -7.28
C GLU A 12 14.68 4.37 -6.71
N LEU A 13 13.77 5.26 -7.12
CA LEU A 13 12.38 5.24 -6.70
C LEU A 13 11.78 3.94 -7.27
N THR A 14 11.71 2.88 -6.47
CA THR A 14 11.09 1.56 -6.78
C THR A 14 9.57 1.67 -7.00
N TYR A 15 9.06 2.86 -7.29
CA TYR A 15 7.66 3.22 -7.40
C TYR A 15 7.16 3.24 -8.84
N PRO A 16 5.89 2.85 -9.07
CA PRO A 16 4.79 2.75 -8.08
C PRO A 16 4.77 1.48 -7.21
N ILE A 17 4.18 1.58 -6.00
CA ILE A 17 3.63 0.42 -5.26
C ILE A 17 2.31 0.04 -5.92
N ASN A 18 2.12 -1.24 -6.21
CA ASN A 18 0.96 -1.76 -6.92
C ASN A 18 0.18 -2.73 -6.04
N LEU A 19 -1.13 -2.51 -5.89
CA LEU A 19 -2.06 -3.42 -5.24
C LEU A 19 -2.72 -4.28 -6.33
N VAL A 20 -2.19 -5.47 -6.53
CA VAL A 20 -2.61 -6.38 -7.60
C VAL A 20 -4.06 -6.80 -7.39
N GLY A 21 -4.85 -6.77 -8.46
CA GLY A 21 -6.24 -7.24 -8.49
C GLY A 21 -7.28 -6.23 -8.02
N PHE A 22 -6.89 -5.08 -7.47
CA PHE A 22 -7.84 -4.10 -6.94
C PHE A 22 -8.88 -3.63 -7.97
N GLU A 23 -8.45 -3.34 -9.21
CA GLU A 23 -9.34 -2.92 -10.30
C GLU A 23 -10.29 -4.04 -10.79
N SER A 24 -10.12 -5.26 -10.29
CA SER A 24 -10.90 -6.44 -10.66
C SER A 24 -11.89 -6.88 -9.57
N ASP A 25 -12.27 -5.97 -8.67
CA ASP A 25 -13.23 -6.19 -7.57
C ASP A 25 -12.86 -7.34 -6.62
N VAL A 26 -11.58 -7.70 -6.54
CA VAL A 26 -11.10 -8.67 -5.55
C VAL A 26 -11.02 -8.02 -4.18
N GLU A 27 -11.16 -8.82 -3.12
CA GLU A 27 -11.09 -8.35 -1.73
C GLU A 27 -9.70 -8.58 -1.12
N ARG A 28 -8.78 -9.15 -1.87
CA ARG A 28 -7.42 -9.48 -1.44
C ARG A 28 -6.50 -9.63 -2.64
N GLY A 29 -5.26 -9.17 -2.51
CA GLY A 29 -4.25 -9.35 -3.55
C GLY A 29 -2.85 -8.99 -3.11
N ASP A 30 -1.88 -9.28 -3.97
CA ASP A 30 -0.48 -9.04 -3.67
C ASP A 30 -0.14 -7.54 -3.73
N VAL A 31 0.84 -7.13 -2.95
CA VAL A 31 1.47 -5.82 -3.04
C VAL A 31 2.85 -6.00 -3.61
N VAL A 32 3.11 -5.35 -4.75
CA VAL A 32 4.39 -5.45 -5.45
C VAL A 32 4.95 -4.08 -5.80
N THR A 33 6.28 -3.96 -5.80
CA THR A 33 6.96 -2.76 -6.30
C THR A 33 6.91 -2.71 -7.83
N ARG A 34 7.40 -1.60 -8.42
CA ARG A 34 7.52 -1.47 -9.88
C ARG A 34 8.38 -2.57 -10.51
N ASP A 35 9.41 -3.01 -9.81
CA ASP A 35 10.38 -3.99 -10.30
C ASP A 35 9.92 -5.44 -10.05
N GLY A 36 8.71 -5.62 -9.51
CA GLY A 36 8.11 -6.93 -9.25
C GLY A 36 8.57 -7.57 -7.95
N GLU A 37 9.21 -6.82 -7.05
CA GLU A 37 9.48 -7.26 -5.68
C GLU A 37 8.15 -7.42 -4.94
N TYR A 38 7.95 -8.56 -4.31
CA TYR A 38 6.78 -8.84 -3.49
C TYR A 38 6.97 -8.32 -2.07
N LEU A 39 6.01 -7.54 -1.58
CA LEU A 39 6.08 -6.90 -0.25
C LEU A 39 5.12 -7.51 0.77
N GLY A 40 4.06 -8.18 0.32
CA GLY A 40 3.02 -8.72 1.19
C GLY A 40 1.64 -8.71 0.54
N VAL A 41 0.60 -8.71 1.37
CA VAL A 41 -0.79 -8.85 0.92
C VAL A 41 -1.66 -7.71 1.44
N TRP A 42 -2.46 -7.13 0.55
CA TRP A 42 -3.53 -6.21 0.93
C TRP A 42 -4.86 -6.98 1.06
N THR A 43 -5.75 -6.54 1.93
CA THR A 43 -7.08 -7.12 2.10
C THR A 43 -8.10 -6.03 2.39
N PHE A 44 -9.21 -6.04 1.67
CA PHE A 44 -10.32 -5.12 1.87
C PHE A 44 -11.51 -5.87 2.48
N ILE A 45 -11.91 -5.43 3.67
CA ILE A 45 -13.02 -5.99 4.43
C ILE A 45 -14.16 -4.99 4.39
N LYS A 46 -15.32 -5.41 3.89
CA LYS A 46 -16.53 -4.58 3.85
C LYS A 46 -17.43 -4.93 5.04
N ASP A 47 -17.99 -3.89 5.64
CA ASP A 47 -19.12 -3.98 6.55
C ASP A 47 -20.35 -3.49 5.78
N GLU A 48 -21.13 -4.43 5.26
CA GLU A 48 -22.32 -4.14 4.45
C GLU A 48 -23.43 -3.46 5.27
N ASP A 49 -23.56 -3.82 6.55
CA ASP A 49 -24.60 -3.28 7.44
C ASP A 49 -24.39 -1.79 7.72
N ASN A 50 -23.13 -1.37 7.81
CA ASN A 50 -22.75 0.03 8.08
C ASN A 50 -22.28 0.79 6.84
N GLU A 51 -22.26 0.15 5.66
CA GLU A 51 -21.67 0.68 4.43
C GLU A 51 -20.26 1.25 4.65
N THR A 52 -19.45 0.57 5.47
CA THR A 52 -18.06 0.95 5.75
C THR A 52 -17.11 -0.13 5.29
N GLY A 53 -15.82 0.15 5.28
CA GLY A 53 -14.83 -0.89 5.03
C GLY A 53 -13.48 -0.54 5.62
N VAL A 54 -12.60 -1.52 5.62
CA VAL A 54 -11.25 -1.41 6.15
C VAL A 54 -10.30 -2.08 5.18
N ILE A 55 -9.22 -1.40 4.83
CA ILE A 55 -8.14 -1.97 4.03
C ILE A 55 -6.95 -2.21 4.93
N HIS A 56 -6.47 -3.45 4.94
CA HIS A 56 -5.27 -3.86 5.65
C HIS A 56 -4.13 -4.13 4.69
N PHE A 57 -2.91 -3.90 5.16
CA PHE A 57 -1.70 -4.47 4.57
C PHE A 57 -0.96 -5.29 5.62
N VAL A 58 -0.61 -6.52 5.24
CA VAL A 58 0.23 -7.43 6.01
C VAL A 58 1.51 -7.65 5.20
N ALA A 59 2.65 -7.29 5.76
CA ALA A 59 3.94 -7.50 5.12
C ALA A 59 4.29 -8.98 5.01
N ASP A 60 5.14 -9.35 4.05
CA ASP A 60 5.62 -10.72 3.94
C ASP A 60 6.34 -11.17 5.22
N GLY A 61 6.02 -12.37 5.69
CA GLY A 61 6.52 -12.90 6.97
C GLY A 61 5.80 -12.39 8.22
N GLU A 62 4.98 -11.34 8.13
CA GLU A 62 4.17 -10.85 9.25
C GLU A 62 2.84 -11.59 9.38
N SER A 63 2.33 -11.71 10.61
CA SER A 63 1.04 -12.36 10.89
C SER A 63 -0.09 -11.36 11.14
N GLU A 64 0.24 -10.10 11.42
CA GLU A 64 -0.71 -9.04 11.75
C GLU A 64 -0.58 -7.85 10.77
N PRO A 65 -1.66 -7.08 10.54
CA PRO A 65 -1.59 -5.90 9.70
C PRO A 65 -0.63 -4.85 10.27
N ILE A 66 0.30 -4.39 9.44
CA ILE A 66 1.18 -3.27 9.81
C ILE A 66 0.58 -1.92 9.43
N PHE A 67 -0.32 -1.89 8.44
CA PHE A 67 -1.10 -0.71 8.07
C PHE A 67 -2.58 -1.05 7.97
N THR A 68 -3.42 -0.09 8.38
CA THR A 68 -4.86 -0.20 8.37
C THR A 68 -5.48 1.15 8.04
N GLU A 69 -6.23 1.20 6.93
CA GLU A 69 -6.95 2.37 6.49
C GLU A 69 -8.46 2.15 6.57
N ASN A 70 -9.15 3.06 7.25
CA ASN A 70 -10.60 2.97 7.45
C ASN A 70 -11.33 3.76 6.37
N ILE A 71 -12.36 3.16 5.79
CA ILE A 71 -13.26 3.79 4.82
C ILE A 71 -14.61 4.00 5.52
N PRO A 72 -14.89 5.21 6.03
CA PRO A 72 -16.10 5.46 6.82
C PRO A 72 -17.39 5.49 5.98
N PHE A 73 -17.31 5.44 4.65
CA PHE A 73 -18.50 5.38 3.79
C PHE A 73 -18.14 4.87 2.38
N LEU A 74 -18.64 3.68 2.03
CA LEU A 74 -18.30 2.97 0.78
C LEU A 74 -19.01 3.49 -0.46
N SER A 75 -20.20 4.10 -0.31
CA SER A 75 -20.93 4.63 -1.47
C SER A 75 -20.25 5.87 -2.10
N SER A 76 -19.17 6.38 -1.47
CA SER A 76 -18.26 7.34 -2.08
C SER A 76 -16.99 6.63 -2.56
N GLY A 77 -16.95 6.22 -3.83
CA GLY A 77 -15.73 5.65 -4.44
C GLY A 77 -14.48 6.54 -4.31
N MET A 78 -14.68 7.85 -4.16
CA MET A 78 -13.60 8.80 -3.86
C MET A 78 -12.91 8.52 -2.51
N ARG A 79 -13.65 8.08 -1.48
CA ARG A 79 -13.09 7.75 -0.16
C ARG A 79 -12.29 6.45 -0.20
N THR A 80 -12.78 5.45 -0.92
CA THR A 80 -12.04 4.21 -1.18
C THR A 80 -10.72 4.51 -1.89
N GLY A 81 -10.75 5.37 -2.93
CA GLY A 81 -9.54 5.79 -3.65
C GLY A 81 -8.55 6.58 -2.78
N MET A 82 -9.03 7.41 -1.85
CA MET A 82 -8.17 8.13 -0.90
C MET A 82 -7.49 7.17 0.08
N ALA A 83 -8.25 6.30 0.74
CA ALA A 83 -7.70 5.30 1.66
C ALA A 83 -6.62 4.42 0.98
N MET A 84 -6.84 4.04 -0.28
CA MET A 84 -5.84 3.31 -1.05
C MET A 84 -4.59 4.13 -1.36
N SER A 85 -4.76 5.40 -1.70
CA SER A 85 -3.62 6.30 -1.97
C SER A 85 -2.77 6.50 -0.71
N ASP A 86 -3.42 6.61 0.45
CA ASP A 86 -2.77 6.74 1.74
C ASP A 86 -2.06 5.43 2.13
N LEU A 87 -2.69 4.27 1.91
CA LEU A 87 -2.06 2.97 2.11
C LEU A 87 -0.82 2.78 1.22
N CYS A 88 -0.91 3.09 -0.07
CA CYS A 88 0.24 3.03 -0.98
C CYS A 88 1.39 3.94 -0.53
N ARG A 89 1.07 5.14 -0.02
CA ARG A 89 2.07 6.06 0.54
C ARG A 89 2.72 5.46 1.78
N ALA A 90 1.93 4.91 2.71
CA ALA A 90 2.46 4.32 3.94
C ALA A 90 3.38 3.11 3.65
N ILE A 91 2.98 2.23 2.74
CA ILE A 91 3.79 1.07 2.31
C ILE A 91 5.10 1.53 1.68
N ARG A 92 5.03 2.53 0.79
CA ARG A 92 6.21 3.17 0.21
C ARG A 92 7.16 3.66 1.32
N ASP A 93 6.65 4.52 2.19
CA ASP A 93 7.49 5.22 3.16
C ASP A 93 8.14 4.20 4.12
N TRP A 94 7.45 3.09 4.42
CA TRP A 94 7.98 1.95 5.15
C TRP A 94 9.06 1.14 4.41
N HIS A 95 8.85 0.84 3.12
CA HIS A 95 9.80 0.07 2.31
C HIS A 95 11.13 0.81 2.07
N GLU A 96 11.07 2.15 2.05
CA GLU A 96 12.26 3.00 1.89
C GLU A 96 13.01 3.33 3.20
N THR A 97 12.52 2.88 4.36
CA THR A 97 13.15 3.13 5.67
C THR A 97 14.18 2.07 6.03
#